data_AF-A0AAW5D1D8-F1
#
_entry.id   AF-A0AAW5D1D8-F1
#
_cell.length_a   1.000
_cell.length_b   1.000
_cell.length_c   1.000
_cell.angle_alpha   90.00
_cell.angle_beta   90.00
_cell.angle_gamma   90.00
#
_symmetry.space_group_name_H-M   'P 1'
#
loop_
_entity.id
_entity.type
_entity.pdbx_description
1 polymer ?
#
loop_
_entity_poly.entity_id
_entity_poly.type
_entity_poly.pdbx_seq_one_letter_code
_entity_poly.pdbx_strand_id
1 'polypeptide(L)'
;MQKENGDTEIAFLAALFYWVVTIAAGWMSKSVFEAWQNGTAFELVSRKARFLNFFPTWFVFIVSIVAVAFMAFLAVKQTLKFVRYLRD
;
A
#
# COMPACT_ATOMS: atom_id res chain seq x y z
N MET A 1 2.52 -31.39 -8.85
CA MET A 1 1.69 -31.71 -7.66
C MET A 1 2.17 -31.04 -6.37
N GLN A 2 3.06 -31.59 -5.52
CA GLN A 2 3.36 -30.91 -4.23
C GLN A 2 4.11 -29.56 -4.37
N LYS A 3 5.00 -29.46 -5.37
CA LYS A 3 5.76 -28.23 -5.68
C LYS A 3 4.88 -27.11 -6.25
N GLU A 4 3.81 -27.50 -6.94
CA GLU A 4 2.88 -26.65 -7.67
C GLU A 4 1.79 -26.06 -6.76
N ASN A 5 1.32 -26.86 -5.78
CA ASN A 5 0.49 -26.37 -4.69
C ASN A 5 1.25 -25.35 -3.82
N GLY A 6 2.54 -25.58 -3.54
CA GLY A 6 3.36 -24.64 -2.77
C GLY A 6 3.54 -23.29 -3.47
N ASP A 7 3.75 -23.27 -4.79
CA ASP A 7 3.88 -22.04 -5.56
C ASP A 7 2.57 -21.24 -5.62
N THR A 8 1.43 -21.93 -5.62
CA THR A 8 0.09 -21.33 -5.58
C THR A 8 -0.22 -20.70 -4.22
N GLU A 9 0.09 -21.38 -3.11
CA GLU A 9 -0.07 -20.85 -1.75
C GLU A 9 0.80 -19.61 -1.51
N ILE A 10 2.04 -19.61 -1.99
CA ILE A 10 2.95 -18.45 -1.90
C ILE A 10 2.39 -17.26 -2.69
N ALA A 11 1.84 -17.50 -3.88
CA ALA A 11 1.22 -16.46 -4.69
C ALA A 11 -0.03 -15.87 -4.02
N PHE A 12 -0.86 -16.71 -3.38
CA PHE A 12 -2.01 -16.28 -2.59
C PHE A 12 -1.60 -15.42 -1.40
N LEU A 13 -0.66 -15.88 -0.59
CA LEU A 13 -0.17 -15.14 0.58
C LEU A 13 0.46 -13.81 0.18
N ALA A 14 1.20 -13.77 -0.94
CA ALA A 14 1.72 -12.53 -1.48
C ALA A 14 0.59 -11.58 -1.88
N ALA A 15 -0.41 -12.03 -2.64
CA ALA A 15 -1.54 -11.20 -3.04
C ALA A 15 -2.30 -10.64 -1.82
N LEU A 16 -2.58 -11.49 -0.83
CA LEU A 16 -3.22 -11.09 0.42
C LEU A 16 -2.41 -10.03 1.16
N PHE A 17 -1.09 -10.24 1.30
CA PHE A 17 -0.19 -9.28 1.93
C PHE A 17 -0.24 -7.92 1.23
N TYR A 18 -0.17 -7.87 -0.09
CA TYR A 18 -0.23 -6.60 -0.83
C TYR A 18 -1.57 -5.89 -0.64
N TRP A 19 -2.70 -6.62 -0.57
CA TRP A 19 -4.00 -6.01 -0.26
C TRP A 19 -4.07 -5.45 1.16
N VAL A 20 -3.55 -6.17 2.16
CA VAL A 20 -3.47 -5.68 3.55
C VAL A 20 -2.65 -4.40 3.61
N VAL A 21 -1.48 -4.35 2.96
CA VAL A 21 -0.65 -3.14 2.93
C VAL A 21 -1.34 -2.01 2.17
N THR A 22 -2.07 -2.31 1.10
CA THR A 22 -2.85 -1.30 0.36
C THR A 22 -3.93 -0.67 1.23
N ILE A 23 -4.65 -1.47 2.02
CA ILE A 23 -5.66 -0.96 2.98
C ILE A 23 -4.99 -0.09 4.04
N ALA A 24 -3.88 -0.53 4.61
CA ALA A 24 -3.13 0.25 5.60
C ALA A 24 -2.62 1.58 5.02
N ALA A 25 -2.12 1.58 3.78
CA ALA A 25 -1.73 2.79 3.06
C ALA A 25 -2.93 3.71 2.83
N GLY A 26 -4.09 3.16 2.48
CA GLY A 26 -5.34 3.91 2.33
C GLY A 26 -5.79 4.59 3.62
N TRP A 27 -5.70 3.89 4.75
CA TRP A 27 -5.96 4.46 6.07
C TRP A 27 -4.99 5.60 6.39
N MET A 28 -3.71 5.40 6.14
CA MET A 28 -2.70 6.44 6.35
C MET A 28 -2.96 7.67 5.46
N SER A 29 -3.32 7.46 4.19
CA SER A 29 -3.68 8.55 3.27
C SER A 29 -4.90 9.32 3.74
N LYS A 30 -5.92 8.64 4.30
CA LYS A 30 -7.08 9.29 4.94
C LYS A 30 -6.66 10.18 6.11
N SER A 31 -5.78 9.71 7.00
CA SER A 31 -5.30 10.53 8.13
C SER A 31 -4.50 11.76 7.67
N VAL A 32 -3.68 11.62 6.63
CA VAL A 32 -2.96 12.75 6.02
C VAL A 32 -3.94 13.75 5.37
N PHE A 33 -4.99 13.25 4.71
CA PHE A 33 -6.04 14.08 4.13
C PHE A 33 -6.80 14.88 5.19
N GLU A 34 -7.21 14.24 6.29
CA GLU A 34 -7.88 14.91 7.41
C GLU A 34 -6.98 16.00 8.01
N ALA A 35 -5.68 15.70 8.18
CA ALA A 35 -4.73 16.69 8.68
C ALA A 35 -4.53 17.87 7.72
N TRP A 36 -4.51 17.60 6.41
CA TRP A 36 -4.47 18.64 5.38
C TRP A 36 -5.72 19.53 5.41
N GLN A 37 -6.92 18.94 5.49
CA GLN A 37 -8.17 19.70 5.53
C GLN A 37 -8.31 20.56 6.79
N ASN A 38 -7.87 20.04 7.94
CA ASN A 38 -7.97 20.74 9.22
C ASN A 38 -6.84 21.74 9.47
N GLY A 39 -5.87 21.86 8.56
CA GLY A 39 -4.70 22.75 8.72
C GLY A 39 -3.77 22.34 9.86
N THR A 40 -3.87 21.10 10.34
CA THR A 40 -3.06 20.57 11.44
C THR A 40 -1.76 19.96 10.93
N ALA A 41 -0.67 20.10 11.69
CA ALA A 41 0.59 19.44 11.36
C ALA A 41 0.46 17.92 11.49
N PHE A 42 0.67 17.19 10.40
CA PHE A 42 0.78 15.73 10.43
C PHE A 42 2.25 15.36 10.64
N GLU A 43 2.65 15.07 11.87
CA GLU A 43 4.04 14.71 12.17
C GLU A 43 4.29 13.21 11.98
N LEU A 44 5.12 12.88 11.00
CA LEU A 44 5.62 11.52 10.84
C LEU A 44 6.75 11.28 11.84
N VAL A 45 6.49 10.40 12.82
CA VAL A 45 7.44 10.06 13.91
C VAL A 45 8.58 9.16 13.42
N SER A 46 8.37 8.40 12.35
CA SER A 46 9.35 7.45 11.81
C SER A 46 10.60 8.15 11.28
N ARG A 47 11.79 7.65 11.66
CA ARG A 47 13.11 8.21 11.28
C ARG A 47 13.28 8.37 9.77
N LYS A 48 12.73 7.44 8.97
CA LYS A 48 12.78 7.47 7.50
C LYS A 48 11.75 8.40 6.87
N ALA A 49 10.67 8.73 7.59
CA ALA A 49 9.56 9.54 7.08
C ALA A 49 9.64 11.00 7.56
N ARG A 50 10.51 11.30 8.53
CA ARG A 50 10.69 12.65 9.10
C ARG A 50 11.05 13.72 8.06
N PHE A 51 11.69 13.34 6.94
CA PHE A 51 11.98 14.30 5.87
C PHE A 51 10.70 14.86 5.22
N LEU A 52 9.60 14.10 5.25
CA LEU A 52 8.31 14.55 4.71
C LEU A 52 7.69 15.65 5.58
N ASN A 53 8.10 15.78 6.84
CA ASN A 53 7.63 16.86 7.73
C ASN A 53 8.16 18.25 7.30
N PHE A 54 9.20 18.32 6.45
CA PHE A 54 9.68 19.60 5.90
C PHE A 54 8.80 20.10 4.74
N PHE A 55 7.90 19.28 4.22
CA PHE A 55 7.04 19.63 3.10
C PHE A 55 5.64 20.04 3.59
N PRO A 56 4.92 20.87 2.82
CA PRO A 56 3.52 21.18 3.11
C PRO A 56 2.66 19.91 3.15
N THR A 57 1.65 19.88 4.03
CA THR A 57 0.75 18.72 4.20
C THR A 57 0.04 18.32 2.89
N TRP A 58 -0.26 19.28 2.00
CA TRP A 58 -0.85 18.99 0.68
C TRP A 58 0.08 18.16 -0.21
N PHE A 59 1.39 18.40 -0.14
CA PHE A 59 2.39 17.63 -0.88
C PHE A 59 2.49 16.22 -0.33
N VAL A 60 2.52 16.08 1.00
CA VAL A 60 2.51 14.78 1.69
C VAL A 60 1.25 14.00 1.33
N PHE A 61 0.10 14.67 1.21
CA PHE A 61 -1.14 14.06 0.76
C PHE A 61 -1.03 13.50 -0.67
N ILE A 62 -0.53 14.27 -1.64
CA ILE A 62 -0.32 13.79 -3.01
C ILE A 62 0.59 12.55 -3.03
N VAL A 63 1.71 12.60 -2.30
CA VAL A 63 2.63 11.46 -2.19
C VAL A 63 1.92 10.24 -1.61
N SER A 64 1.05 10.43 -0.61
CA SER A 64 0.26 9.35 -0.02
C SER A 64 -0.71 8.70 -1.02
N ILE A 65 -1.38 9.48 -1.87
CA ILE A 65 -2.28 8.95 -2.91
C ILE A 65 -1.47 8.13 -3.92
N VAL A 66 -0.32 8.66 -4.36
CA VAL A 66 0.57 7.95 -5.29
C VAL A 66 1.03 6.62 -4.70
N ALA A 67 1.39 6.60 -3.41
CA ALA A 67 1.75 5.37 -2.71
C ALA A 67 0.59 4.36 -2.67
N VAL A 68 -0.64 4.80 -2.37
CA VAL A 68 -1.83 3.94 -2.38
C VAL A 68 -2.08 3.36 -3.78
N ALA A 69 -2.04 4.20 -4.82
CA ALA A 69 -2.23 3.75 -6.20
C ALA A 69 -1.18 2.73 -6.63
N PHE A 70 0.08 2.95 -6.25
CA PHE A 70 1.17 2.01 -6.51
C PHE A 70 0.98 0.67 -5.78
N MET A 71 0.58 0.70 -4.51
CA MET A 71 0.30 -0.51 -3.74
C MET A 71 -0.89 -1.29 -4.30
N ALA A 72 -1.96 -0.60 -4.69
CA ALA A 72 -3.12 -1.21 -5.34
C ALA A 72 -2.73 -1.87 -6.67
N PHE A 73 -1.90 -1.21 -7.48
CA PHE A 73 -1.36 -1.80 -8.71
C PHE A 73 -0.58 -3.10 -8.44
N LEU A 74 0.29 -3.11 -7.43
CA LEU A 74 1.03 -4.32 -7.04
C LEU A 74 0.11 -5.43 -6.52
N ALA A 75 -0.91 -5.09 -5.73
CA ALA A 75 -1.89 -6.04 -5.22
C ALA A 75 -2.67 -6.69 -6.37
N VAL A 76 -3.14 -5.90 -7.34
CA VAL A 76 -3.80 -6.40 -8.55
C VAL A 76 -2.87 -7.30 -9.35
N LYS A 77 -1.61 -6.88 -9.57
CA LYS A 77 -0.63 -7.67 -10.32
C LYS A 77 -0.39 -9.04 -9.67
N GLN A 78 -0.26 -9.10 -8.36
CA GLN A 78 -0.08 -10.38 -7.64
C GLN A 78 -1.35 -11.23 -7.65
N THR A 79 -2.51 -10.61 -7.53
CA THR A 79 -3.81 -11.30 -7.66
C THR A 79 -3.94 -11.96 -9.02
N LEU A 80 -3.60 -11.26 -10.11
CA LEU A 80 -3.60 -11.84 -11.46
C LEU A 80 -2.61 -13.00 -11.60
N LYS A 81 -1.44 -12.92 -10.94
CA LYS A 81 -0.46 -14.01 -10.91
C LYS A 81 -1.04 -15.26 -10.22
N PHE A 82 -1.66 -15.08 -9.06
CA PHE A 82 -2.34 -16.16 -8.34
C PHE A 82 -3.47 -16.79 -9.17
N VAL A 83 -4.32 -15.97 -9.80
CA VAL A 83 -5.42 -16.46 -10.66
C VAL A 83 -4.90 -17.29 -11.83
N ARG A 84 -3.73 -16.94 -12.40
CA ARG A 84 -3.09 -17.76 -13.44
C ARG A 84 -2.67 -19.13 -12.91
N TYR A 85 -2.03 -19.18 -11.75
CA TYR A 85 -1.64 -20.46 -11.13
C TYR A 85 -2.82 -21.36 -10.76
N LEU A 86 -4.03 -20.81 -10.57
CA LEU A 86 -5.24 -21.62 -10.37
C LEU A 86 -5.83 -22.18 -11.67
N ARG A 87 -5.44 -21.62 -12.82
CA ARG A 87 -6.00 -21.97 -14.14
C ARG A 87 -5.12 -22.97 -14.89
N ASP A 88 -3.82 -22.93 -14.63
CA ASP A 88 -2.82 -23.90 -15.11
C ASP A 88 -2.85 -25.16 -14.21
#